data_AF-A0A7X4ACU0-F1
#
_entry.id   AF-A0A7X4ACU0-F1
#
_cell.length_a   1.000
_cell.length_b   1.000
_cell.length_c   1.000
_cell.angle_alpha   90.00
_cell.angle_beta   90.00
_cell.angle_gamma   90.00
#
_symmetry.space_group_name_H-M   'P 1'
#
loop_
_entity.id
_entity.type
_entity.pdbx_description
1 polymer ?
#
loop_
_entity_poly.entity_id
_entity_poly.type
_entity_poly.pdbx_seq_one_letter_code
_entity_poly.pdbx_strand_id
1 'polypeptide(L)'
;MTGIPDWRPTPVGVEFVGLAGKVLPKFPVAPGSDDAARPAVRLLEELWGRNLLIPPEDGAVLPWMSVYDLDSHERATLGIPEPDPRLKATIATDRWINHKHFGIRVLLSFDENGSGTIPANDPEGLLFEVSGGAVLPPQPVGELILLLDQPLPESAHERGILIAEVKRIAAESSQVVLDQYLQNADYLLPERLGLDLEAVSTDEIRLQPIIEGVDGRDFRGFVDGPPKTQYTQFLSEGRRRRLVLRHGQRDAIQHVRENGILRGADVPAFFDNPEAFLPDEIEVDLAEFGERVRGLVPVVYHSQPYIAVDRTKRRGWFDAWPQVGVTRVDDGPDADDHSSARHPASESELETELMPEEFRELVEEVEATGGRYARFRDGWIEIDQERARRFLDFCDDHPAADDDGRRRVSAASAQLVLDVIPNTDALEYVEPDVGSAPFPDLRQYELPGSLQATLFPHQEVGYRWMRHLHASRCGGLLADDMGLGKTVQLIAFMSHSTIETNSGPRCWWSRCR
;
A
#
# COMPACT_ATOMS: atom_id res chain seq x y z
N MET A 1 51.86 1.08 -6.29
CA MET A 1 51.81 2.55 -6.31
C MET A 1 50.37 2.91 -5.97
N THR A 2 50.13 3.45 -4.78
CA THR A 2 48.83 3.99 -4.39
C THR A 2 48.54 5.19 -5.29
N GLY A 3 47.88 4.92 -6.43
CA GLY A 3 47.56 5.92 -7.43
C GLY A 3 46.35 6.72 -6.96
N ILE A 4 46.56 7.63 -6.01
CA ILE A 4 45.57 8.64 -5.63
C ILE A 4 45.20 9.40 -6.92
N PRO A 5 43.90 9.54 -7.23
CA PRO A 5 43.49 10.27 -8.42
C PRO A 5 43.82 11.76 -8.25
N ASP A 6 44.19 12.40 -9.36
CA ASP A 6 44.28 13.85 -9.41
C ASP A 6 42.85 14.39 -9.40
N TRP A 7 42.52 15.17 -8.37
CA TRP A 7 41.22 15.82 -8.23
C TRP A 7 41.38 17.29 -7.89
N ARG A 8 40.32 18.06 -8.15
CA ARG A 8 40.22 19.46 -7.76
C ARG A 8 38.84 19.71 -7.14
N PRO A 9 38.75 20.55 -6.10
CA PRO A 9 37.48 20.92 -5.52
C PRO A 9 36.75 21.91 -6.44
N THR A 10 35.43 21.83 -6.49
CA THR A 10 34.54 22.68 -7.31
C THR A 10 33.33 23.10 -6.48
N PRO A 11 32.54 24.11 -6.92
CA PRO A 11 31.32 24.52 -6.19
C PRO A 11 30.30 23.39 -6.00
N VAL A 12 30.26 22.41 -6.90
CA VAL A 12 29.28 21.31 -6.87
C VAL A 12 29.81 20.03 -6.20
N GLY A 13 31.13 19.87 -6.06
CA GLY A 13 31.73 18.67 -5.51
C GLY A 13 33.22 18.50 -5.81
N VAL A 14 33.73 17.29 -5.64
CA VAL A 14 35.11 16.91 -5.96
C VAL A 14 35.17 16.38 -7.40
N GLU A 15 35.88 17.09 -8.28
CA GLU A 15 36.07 16.68 -9.67
C GLU A 15 37.39 15.89 -9.81
N PHE A 16 37.27 14.63 -10.23
CA PHE A 16 38.39 13.77 -10.58
C PHE A 16 38.77 14.03 -12.04
N VAL A 17 39.98 14.57 -12.25
CA VAL A 17 40.48 14.98 -13.57
C VAL A 17 41.48 13.97 -14.14
N GLY A 18 42.09 13.14 -13.29
CA GLY A 18 43.11 12.22 -13.77
C GLY A 18 43.67 11.22 -12.77
N LEU A 19 44.64 10.42 -13.24
CA LEU A 19 45.41 9.47 -12.44
C LEU A 19 46.90 9.54 -12.80
N ALA A 20 47.70 10.10 -11.88
CA ALA A 20 49.13 10.31 -12.05
C ALA A 20 49.47 11.18 -13.28
N GLY A 21 48.77 12.30 -13.44
CA GLY A 21 48.96 13.32 -14.47
C GLY A 21 48.37 12.98 -15.84
N LYS A 22 47.46 12.00 -15.93
CA LYS A 22 46.77 11.58 -17.16
C LYS A 22 45.26 11.73 -17.02
N VAL A 23 44.55 12.02 -18.12
CA VAL A 23 43.08 12.14 -18.16
C VAL A 23 42.41 10.86 -17.64
N LEU A 24 41.35 11.04 -16.85
CA LEU A 24 40.52 9.96 -16.31
C LEU A 24 39.88 9.15 -17.45
N PRO A 25 39.77 7.80 -17.36
CA PRO A 25 39.04 7.02 -18.36
C PRO A 25 37.55 7.39 -18.37
N LYS A 26 36.89 7.23 -19.53
CA LYS A 26 35.43 7.36 -19.64
C LYS A 26 34.75 6.17 -18.98
N PHE A 27 33.72 6.44 -18.18
CA PHE A 27 32.92 5.42 -17.50
C PHE A 27 31.76 4.96 -18.38
N PRO A 28 31.39 3.66 -18.35
CA PRO A 28 32.05 2.56 -17.62
C PRO A 28 33.39 2.16 -18.26
N VAL A 29 34.37 1.72 -17.46
CA VAL A 29 35.69 1.35 -17.98
C VAL A 29 35.60 -0.03 -18.66
N ALA A 30 36.31 -0.19 -19.77
CA ALA A 30 36.35 -1.47 -20.47
C ALA A 30 37.00 -2.58 -19.61
N PRO A 31 36.39 -3.76 -19.52
CA PRO A 31 36.92 -4.86 -18.73
C PRO A 31 38.29 -5.32 -19.27
N GLY A 32 39.29 -5.40 -18.39
CA GLY A 32 40.65 -5.84 -18.71
C GLY A 32 41.65 -4.74 -19.08
N SER A 33 41.29 -3.46 -18.96
CA SER A 33 42.26 -2.35 -19.10
C SER A 33 43.25 -2.29 -17.92
N ASP A 34 44.49 -1.84 -18.17
CA ASP A 34 45.50 -1.62 -17.12
C ASP A 34 45.02 -0.60 -16.06
N ASP A 35 44.15 0.34 -16.45
CA ASP A 35 43.58 1.33 -15.55
C ASP A 35 42.50 0.72 -14.63
N ALA A 36 41.73 -0.27 -15.08
CA ALA A 36 40.78 -1.01 -14.23
C ALA A 36 41.44 -1.84 -13.12
N ALA A 37 42.76 -2.06 -13.18
CA ALA A 37 43.51 -2.70 -12.09
C ALA A 37 43.86 -1.74 -10.94
N ARG A 38 43.66 -0.43 -11.11
CA ARG A 38 44.00 0.58 -10.09
C ARG A 38 42.88 0.69 -9.05
N PRO A 39 43.19 0.69 -7.74
CA PRO A 39 42.19 0.78 -6.68
C PRO A 39 41.25 2.00 -6.80
N ALA A 40 41.79 3.18 -7.10
CA ALA A 40 40.99 4.39 -7.25
C ALA A 40 40.03 4.35 -8.44
N VAL A 41 40.42 3.71 -9.56
CA VAL A 41 39.52 3.55 -10.73
C VAL A 41 38.38 2.61 -10.38
N ARG A 42 38.67 1.49 -9.72
CA ARG A 42 37.64 0.54 -9.28
C ARG A 42 36.64 1.18 -8.33
N LEU A 43 37.13 1.96 -7.36
CA LEU A 43 36.26 2.68 -6.45
C LEU A 43 35.39 3.70 -7.19
N LEU A 44 35.94 4.45 -8.14
CA LEU A 44 35.13 5.35 -8.97
C LEU A 44 34.09 4.59 -9.81
N GLU A 45 34.40 3.40 -10.33
CA GLU A 45 33.41 2.53 -10.99
C GLU A 45 32.31 2.03 -10.04
N GLU A 46 32.66 1.70 -8.80
CA GLU A 46 31.70 1.30 -7.76
C GLU A 46 30.79 2.46 -7.38
N LEU A 47 31.34 3.67 -7.20
CA LEU A 47 30.57 4.89 -6.92
C LEU A 47 29.66 5.28 -8.09
N TRP A 48 30.12 5.07 -9.33
CA TRP A 48 29.28 5.19 -10.51
C TRP A 48 28.10 4.21 -10.46
N GLY A 49 28.37 2.94 -10.14
CA GLY A 49 27.33 1.92 -9.96
C GLY A 49 26.33 2.23 -8.83
N ARG A 50 26.75 2.99 -7.81
CA ARG A 50 25.91 3.50 -6.72
C ARG A 50 25.14 4.78 -7.08
N ASN A 51 25.25 5.29 -8.32
CA ASN A 51 24.70 6.58 -8.76
C ASN A 51 25.17 7.80 -7.93
N LEU A 52 26.37 7.74 -7.36
CA LEU A 52 26.94 8.85 -6.57
C LEU A 52 27.81 9.80 -7.40
N LEU A 53 28.14 9.46 -8.65
CA LEU A 53 28.96 10.29 -9.52
C LEU A 53 28.12 10.98 -10.59
N ILE A 54 28.41 12.26 -10.82
CA ILE A 54 27.90 13.03 -11.96
C ILE A 54 28.97 13.01 -13.05
N PRO A 55 28.67 12.54 -14.27
CA PRO A 55 29.64 12.50 -15.37
C PRO A 55 29.70 13.87 -16.09
N PRO A 56 30.83 14.60 -16.08
CA PRO A 56 31.10 15.62 -17.07
C PRO A 56 31.54 15.01 -18.43
N GLU A 57 31.67 15.83 -19.47
CA GLU A 57 32.15 15.40 -20.79
C GLU A 57 33.55 14.75 -20.74
N ASP A 58 34.40 15.20 -19.81
CA ASP A 58 35.75 14.71 -19.51
C ASP A 58 36.00 14.69 -17.97
N GLY A 59 35.69 13.59 -17.27
CA GLY A 59 35.98 13.41 -15.83
C GLY A 59 34.89 12.69 -15.04
N ALA A 60 34.91 12.84 -13.71
CA ALA A 60 33.83 12.41 -12.80
C ALA A 60 33.73 13.39 -11.62
N VAL A 61 32.52 13.85 -11.29
CA VAL A 61 32.28 14.73 -10.14
C VAL A 61 31.55 13.95 -9.05
N LEU A 62 32.12 13.93 -7.85
CA LEU A 62 31.46 13.43 -6.64
C LEU A 62 30.84 14.61 -5.88
N PRO A 63 29.50 14.73 -5.79
CA PRO A 63 28.85 15.84 -5.10
C PRO A 63 29.28 15.92 -3.63
N TRP A 64 29.33 17.13 -3.08
CA TRP A 64 29.80 17.36 -1.71
C TRP A 64 29.07 16.54 -0.65
N MET A 65 27.76 16.33 -0.78
CA MET A 65 27.00 15.50 0.17
C MET A 65 27.38 14.03 0.07
N SER A 66 27.61 13.53 -1.15
CA SER A 66 28.07 12.16 -1.39
C SER A 66 29.50 11.91 -0.88
N VAL A 67 30.32 12.94 -0.66
CA VAL A 67 31.64 12.81 -0.01
C VAL A 67 31.49 12.36 1.46
N TYR A 68 30.42 12.76 2.14
CA TYR A 68 30.16 12.35 3.53
C TYR A 68 29.65 10.91 3.63
N ASP A 69 29.04 10.38 2.56
CA ASP A 69 28.60 8.98 2.49
C ASP A 69 29.74 7.97 2.32
N LEU A 70 30.95 8.45 2.00
CA LEU A 70 32.14 7.62 1.86
C LEU A 70 32.65 7.14 3.22
N ASP A 71 33.11 5.89 3.30
CA ASP A 71 33.84 5.43 4.47
C ASP A 71 35.30 5.93 4.48
N SER A 72 35.99 5.74 5.61
CA SER A 72 37.39 6.19 5.77
C SER A 72 38.37 5.55 4.79
N HIS A 73 38.12 4.31 4.36
CA HIS A 73 38.97 3.63 3.38
C HIS A 73 38.73 4.18 1.97
N GLU A 74 37.47 4.43 1.60
CA GLU A 74 37.09 5.05 0.34
C GLU A 74 37.69 6.45 0.22
N ARG A 75 37.55 7.30 1.25
CA ARG A 75 38.17 8.64 1.28
C ARG A 75 39.68 8.59 1.13
N ALA A 76 40.36 7.71 1.88
CA ALA A 76 41.81 7.52 1.78
C ALA A 76 42.25 7.05 0.38
N THR A 77 41.45 6.22 -0.28
CA THR A 77 41.71 5.72 -1.64
C THR A 77 41.61 6.83 -2.68
N LEU A 78 40.66 7.75 -2.50
CA LEU A 78 40.47 8.93 -3.35
C LEU A 78 41.37 10.12 -2.96
N GLY A 79 42.05 10.04 -1.82
CA GLY A 79 42.88 11.13 -1.29
C GLY A 79 42.06 12.32 -0.77
N ILE A 80 40.81 12.09 -0.38
CA ILE A 80 39.94 13.09 0.23
C ILE A 80 40.20 13.10 1.75
N PRO A 81 40.37 14.27 2.40
CA PRO A 81 40.61 14.34 3.84
C PRO A 81 39.37 13.92 4.65
N GLU A 82 39.61 13.48 5.89
CA GLU A 82 38.55 13.19 6.85
C GLU A 82 37.89 14.48 7.38
N PRO A 83 36.59 14.44 7.75
CA PRO A 83 35.95 15.53 8.47
C PRO A 83 36.68 15.86 9.78
N ASP A 84 37.11 17.11 9.96
CA ASP A 84 37.83 17.55 11.15
C ASP A 84 36.85 18.07 12.22
N PRO A 85 36.70 17.38 13.36
CA PRO A 85 35.74 17.78 14.41
C PRO A 85 36.13 19.08 15.13
N ARG A 86 37.35 19.59 14.93
CA ARG A 86 37.81 20.86 15.53
C ARG A 86 37.24 22.09 14.82
N LEU A 87 36.72 21.93 13.61
CA LEU A 87 36.12 23.00 12.84
C LEU A 87 34.70 23.26 13.34
N LYS A 88 34.47 24.46 13.88
CA LYS A 88 33.20 24.91 14.43
C LYS A 88 32.59 26.01 13.58
N ALA A 89 31.27 26.01 13.47
CA ALA A 89 30.51 27.05 12.78
C ALA A 89 29.70 27.90 13.76
N THR A 90 29.75 29.21 13.59
CA THR A 90 28.82 30.14 14.22
C THR A 90 27.90 30.73 13.17
N ILE A 91 26.59 30.56 13.32
CA ILE A 91 25.59 31.14 12.43
C ILE A 91 25.20 32.52 12.97
N ALA A 92 25.55 33.55 12.23
CA ALA A 92 25.31 34.94 12.61
C ALA A 92 24.28 35.60 11.68
N THR A 93 23.31 36.28 12.28
CA THR A 93 22.34 37.14 11.60
C THR A 93 22.69 38.61 11.82
N ASP A 94 22.47 39.46 10.82
CA ASP A 94 22.76 40.89 10.93
C ASP A 94 21.54 41.73 11.36
N ARG A 95 20.33 41.27 11.03
CA ARG A 95 19.06 41.97 11.19
C ARG A 95 17.93 40.97 11.42
N TRP A 96 16.74 41.47 11.74
CA TRP A 96 15.56 40.62 11.87
C TRP A 96 15.03 40.15 10.51
N ILE A 97 14.45 38.95 10.49
CA ILE A 97 13.90 38.26 9.30
C ILE A 97 12.99 39.09 8.38
N ASN A 98 12.24 40.07 8.90
CA ASN A 98 11.35 40.91 8.09
C ASN A 98 12.06 42.13 7.48
N HIS A 99 13.34 42.36 7.80
CA HIS A 99 14.09 43.49 7.30
C HIS A 99 14.49 43.28 5.82
N LYS A 100 14.40 44.31 4.97
CA LYS A 100 14.70 44.19 3.52
C LYS A 100 16.11 43.67 3.21
N HIS A 101 17.08 44.06 4.04
CA HIS A 101 18.48 43.63 3.97
C HIS A 101 18.83 42.61 5.06
N PHE A 102 17.98 41.60 5.25
CA PHE A 102 18.32 40.50 6.15
C PHE A 102 19.50 39.72 5.59
N GLY A 103 20.48 39.45 6.43
CA GLY A 103 21.65 38.65 6.16
C GLY A 103 21.82 37.58 7.24
N ILE A 104 22.16 36.39 6.79
CA ILE A 104 22.57 35.25 7.60
C ILE A 104 23.85 34.70 6.99
N ARG A 105 24.83 34.35 7.81
CA ARG A 105 26.14 33.88 7.35
C ARG A 105 26.74 32.86 8.29
N VAL A 106 27.56 31.97 7.73
CA VAL A 106 28.40 31.05 8.48
C VAL A 106 29.72 31.76 8.82
N LEU A 107 30.16 31.66 10.07
CA LEU A 107 31.49 32.07 10.50
C LEU A 107 32.22 30.84 10.99
N LEU A 108 33.30 30.47 10.30
CA LEU A 108 34.08 29.29 10.62
C LEU A 108 35.20 29.65 11.60
N SER A 109 35.45 28.75 12.54
CA SER A 109 36.51 28.87 13.54
C SER A 109 37.22 27.55 13.72
N PHE A 110 38.53 27.61 13.95
CA PHE A 110 39.39 26.44 14.10
C PHE A 110 40.29 26.60 15.35
N ASP A 111 40.09 25.71 16.33
CA ASP A 111 40.74 25.57 17.65
C ASP A 111 40.66 26.75 18.65
N GLU A 112 40.68 26.41 19.95
CA GLU A 112 40.33 27.25 21.10
C GLU A 112 41.53 28.00 21.72
N ASN A 113 42.76 27.63 21.37
CA ASN A 113 44.01 28.19 21.91
C ASN A 113 44.80 29.08 20.92
N GLY A 114 44.21 29.39 19.76
CA GLY A 114 44.77 30.27 18.75
C GLY A 114 43.70 30.66 17.74
N SER A 115 43.04 31.79 17.95
CA SER A 115 41.88 32.21 17.17
C SER A 115 42.24 32.51 15.70
N GLY A 116 41.74 31.69 14.79
CA GLY A 116 41.70 31.97 13.36
C GLY A 116 40.28 31.79 12.82
N THR A 117 39.79 32.77 12.06
CA THR A 117 38.54 32.62 11.30
C THR A 117 38.89 32.18 9.89
N ILE A 118 38.28 31.09 9.42
CA ILE A 118 38.40 30.69 8.01
C ILE A 118 37.34 31.49 7.25
N PRO A 119 37.69 32.23 6.18
CA PRO A 119 36.70 32.94 5.39
C PRO A 119 35.69 31.95 4.82
N ALA A 120 34.39 32.22 5.04
CA ALA A 120 33.30 31.31 4.70
C ALA A 120 32.94 31.27 3.19
N ASN A 121 33.69 31.99 2.34
CA ASN A 121 33.46 32.08 0.89
C ASN A 121 34.75 31.76 0.13
N ASP A 122 35.29 30.56 0.32
CA ASP A 122 36.34 30.07 -0.58
C ASP A 122 35.68 29.59 -1.89
N PRO A 123 36.05 30.12 -3.07
CA PRO A 123 35.49 29.70 -4.36
C PRO A 123 35.65 28.21 -4.69
N GLU A 124 36.40 27.47 -3.88
CA GLU A 124 36.75 26.07 -4.07
C GLU A 124 35.75 25.06 -3.43
N GLY A 125 34.77 25.48 -2.62
CA GLY A 125 33.73 24.59 -2.08
C GLY A 125 33.90 24.26 -0.59
N LEU A 126 33.86 22.99 -0.19
CA LEU A 126 33.92 22.55 1.22
C LEU A 126 35.31 22.15 1.71
N LEU A 127 36.37 22.43 0.96
CA LEU A 127 37.74 22.10 1.35
C LEU A 127 38.45 23.36 1.85
N PHE A 128 39.03 23.31 3.05
CA PHE A 128 39.71 24.46 3.66
C PHE A 128 41.17 24.16 3.94
N GLU A 129 42.06 25.06 3.56
CA GLU A 129 43.49 24.96 3.89
C GLU A 129 43.78 25.51 5.29
N VAL A 130 44.34 24.66 6.17
CA VAL A 130 44.82 25.07 7.50
C VAL A 130 46.32 24.78 7.63
N SER A 131 46.97 25.29 8.68
CA SER A 131 48.43 25.18 8.89
C SER A 131 48.98 23.74 9.07
N GLY A 132 48.18 22.71 8.78
CA GLY A 132 48.53 21.29 8.77
C GLY A 132 47.98 20.51 7.57
N GLY A 133 47.45 21.18 6.54
CA GLY A 133 46.90 20.57 5.32
C GLY A 133 45.42 20.92 5.10
N ALA A 134 44.84 20.36 4.02
CA ALA A 134 43.43 20.51 3.70
C ALA A 134 42.54 19.75 4.70
N VAL A 135 41.46 20.39 5.14
CA VAL A 135 40.45 19.81 6.05
C VAL A 135 39.06 19.91 5.44
N LEU A 136 38.26 18.89 5.70
CA LEU A 136 36.83 18.85 5.39
C LEU A 136 36.06 19.24 6.67
N PRO A 137 35.03 20.10 6.61
CA PRO A 137 34.21 20.40 7.78
C PRO A 137 33.39 19.16 8.19
N PRO A 138 32.91 19.08 9.43
CA PRO A 138 31.89 18.08 9.79
C PRO A 138 30.65 18.21 8.92
N GLN A 139 29.96 17.10 8.62
CA GLN A 139 28.80 17.09 7.71
C GLN A 139 27.77 18.19 8.01
N PRO A 140 27.28 18.40 9.25
CA PRO A 140 26.30 19.45 9.53
C PRO A 140 26.82 20.87 9.23
N VAL A 141 28.12 21.09 9.40
CA VAL A 141 28.76 22.37 9.06
C VAL A 141 28.84 22.54 7.54
N GLY A 142 29.21 21.47 6.82
CA GLY A 142 29.21 21.43 5.36
C GLY A 142 27.83 21.70 4.76
N GLU A 143 26.78 21.05 5.28
CA GLU A 143 25.39 21.27 4.89
C GLU A 143 24.97 22.73 5.06
N LEU A 144 25.32 23.36 6.19
CA LEU A 144 25.02 24.77 6.46
C LEU A 144 25.75 25.72 5.50
N ILE A 145 27.01 25.43 5.15
CA ILE A 145 27.76 26.24 4.18
C ILE A 145 27.05 26.18 2.82
N LEU A 146 26.74 24.98 2.31
CA LEU A 146 26.07 24.82 1.01
C LEU A 146 24.67 25.44 1.00
N LEU A 147 23.92 25.31 2.10
CA LEU A 147 22.59 25.91 2.24
C LEU A 147 22.65 27.44 2.21
N LEU A 148 23.66 28.05 2.83
CA LEU A 148 23.81 29.51 2.96
C LEU A 148 24.64 30.16 1.85
N ASP A 149 25.29 29.38 0.99
CA ASP A 149 25.95 29.87 -0.22
C ASP A 149 24.95 30.26 -1.33
N GLN A 150 23.71 29.76 -1.23
CA GLN A 150 22.63 30.12 -2.15
C GLN A 150 22.16 31.58 -1.94
N PRO A 151 21.64 32.25 -2.99
CA PRO A 151 21.04 33.57 -2.85
C PRO A 151 19.94 33.61 -1.78
N LEU A 152 20.02 34.58 -0.86
CA LEU A 152 19.04 34.71 0.21
C LEU A 152 17.63 34.99 -0.35
N PRO A 153 16.58 34.32 0.17
CA PRO A 153 15.23 34.56 -0.30
C PRO A 153 14.74 35.98 0.00
N GLU A 154 13.94 36.54 -0.91
CA GLU A 154 13.40 37.89 -0.76
C GLU A 154 12.22 37.93 0.22
N SER A 155 11.36 36.90 0.18
CA SER A 155 10.16 36.86 1.00
C SER A 155 10.49 36.54 2.46
N ALA A 156 9.71 37.09 3.40
CA ALA A 156 9.89 36.77 4.82
C ALA A 156 9.52 35.31 5.14
N HIS A 157 8.65 34.71 4.31
CA HIS A 157 8.22 33.31 4.45
C HIS A 157 9.32 32.34 4.06
N GLU A 158 9.93 32.49 2.89
CA GLU A 158 11.05 31.64 2.45
C GLU A 158 12.27 31.80 3.37
N ARG A 159 12.53 33.02 3.87
CA ARG A 159 13.54 33.23 4.93
C ARG A 159 13.21 32.47 6.22
N GLY A 160 11.91 32.29 6.53
CA GLY A 160 11.46 31.49 7.65
C GLY A 160 11.73 30.01 7.46
N ILE A 161 11.52 29.50 6.25
CA ILE A 161 11.87 28.12 5.86
C ILE A 161 13.38 27.91 5.97
N LEU A 162 14.18 28.83 5.39
CA LEU A 162 15.64 28.78 5.47
C LEU A 162 16.13 28.73 6.93
N ILE A 163 15.59 29.60 7.80
CA ILE A 163 15.98 29.61 9.22
C ILE A 163 15.59 28.31 9.91
N ALA A 164 14.40 27.77 9.63
CA ALA A 164 13.98 26.50 10.21
C ALA A 164 14.92 25.36 9.81
N GLU A 165 15.34 25.32 8.55
CA GLU A 165 16.30 24.33 8.04
C GLU A 165 17.68 24.49 8.70
N VAL A 166 18.19 25.73 8.79
CA VAL A 166 19.42 26.04 9.53
C VAL A 166 19.34 25.56 10.98
N LYS A 167 18.21 25.78 11.65
CA LYS A 167 18.01 25.33 13.04
C LYS A 167 17.92 23.82 13.16
N ARG A 168 17.33 23.12 12.18
CA ARG A 168 17.28 21.66 12.13
C ARG A 168 18.70 21.08 12.07
N ILE A 169 19.49 21.51 11.09
CA ILE A 169 20.89 21.06 10.94
C ILE A 169 21.73 21.41 12.17
N ALA A 170 21.54 22.62 12.74
CA ALA A 170 22.24 23.03 13.94
C ALA A 170 21.87 22.20 15.19
N ALA A 171 20.65 21.67 15.27
CA ALA A 171 20.22 20.84 16.39
C ALA A 171 20.87 19.44 16.40
N GLU A 172 21.30 18.95 15.24
CA GLU A 172 21.95 17.64 15.06
C GLU A 172 23.45 17.67 15.37
N SER A 173 24.03 18.85 15.68
CA SER A 173 25.47 19.03 15.81
C SER A 173 25.89 19.88 17.01
N SER A 174 26.85 19.37 17.79
CA SER A 174 27.52 20.14 18.84
C SER A 174 28.53 21.18 18.31
N GLN A 175 28.87 21.12 17.02
CA GLN A 175 29.86 21.95 16.36
C GLN A 175 29.28 23.26 15.82
N VAL A 176 27.95 23.40 15.84
CA VAL A 176 27.23 24.58 15.33
C VAL A 176 26.69 25.41 16.49
N VAL A 177 27.02 26.69 16.51
CA VAL A 177 26.52 27.66 17.48
C VAL A 177 25.65 28.69 16.77
N LEU A 178 24.41 28.83 17.23
CA LEU A 178 23.50 29.86 16.72
C LEU A 178 23.69 31.18 17.49
N ASP A 179 23.52 32.31 16.83
CA ASP A 179 23.49 33.61 17.52
C ASP A 179 22.26 33.77 18.45
N GLN A 180 22.26 34.85 19.24
CA GLN A 180 21.18 35.13 20.19
C GLN A 180 19.82 35.32 19.50
N TYR A 181 19.77 35.86 18.28
CA TYR A 181 18.51 36.09 17.56
C TYR A 181 17.85 34.77 17.17
N LEU A 182 18.63 33.82 16.64
CA LEU A 182 18.20 32.49 16.24
C LEU A 182 17.87 31.60 17.45
N GLN A 183 18.62 31.74 18.56
CA GLN A 183 18.34 31.03 19.80
C GLN A 183 16.99 31.44 20.42
N ASN A 184 16.60 32.71 20.34
CA ASN A 184 15.39 33.23 20.98
C ASN A 184 14.07 32.86 20.27
N ALA A 185 14.13 32.18 19.12
CA ALA A 185 12.96 31.85 18.32
C ALA A 185 12.99 30.39 17.85
N ASP A 186 12.07 29.56 18.32
CA ASP A 186 11.91 28.19 17.86
C ASP A 186 11.13 28.17 16.54
N TYR A 187 11.56 27.32 15.60
CA TYR A 187 10.91 27.15 14.31
C TYR A 187 10.47 25.70 14.17
N LEU A 188 9.21 25.50 13.82
CA LEU A 188 8.62 24.22 13.46
C LEU A 188 8.35 24.25 11.96
N LEU A 189 8.86 23.25 11.25
CA LEU A 189 8.73 23.09 9.81
C LEU A 189 8.23 21.66 9.53
N PRO A 190 6.91 21.43 9.57
CA PRO A 190 6.37 20.10 9.32
C PRO A 190 6.66 19.65 7.88
N GLU A 191 7.06 18.40 7.71
CA GLU A 191 7.31 17.82 6.39
C GLU A 191 6.00 17.62 5.64
N ARG A 192 4.99 17.07 6.33
CA ARG A 192 3.64 16.82 5.82
C ARG A 192 2.59 17.34 6.81
N LEU A 193 1.36 17.47 6.34
CA LEU A 193 0.20 17.80 7.16
C LEU A 193 -0.56 16.50 7.46
N GLY A 194 -1.01 16.37 8.71
CA GLY A 194 -1.90 15.28 9.09
C GLY A 194 -3.36 15.67 8.88
N LEU A 195 -4.24 14.68 9.02
CA LEU A 195 -5.69 14.85 8.90
C LEU A 195 -6.39 14.20 10.08
N ASP A 196 -7.28 14.95 10.73
CA ASP A 196 -8.21 14.44 11.74
C ASP A 196 -9.63 14.34 11.18
N LEU A 197 -10.40 13.39 11.70
CA LEU A 197 -11.73 13.02 11.22
C LEU A 197 -12.75 13.11 12.36
N GLU A 198 -13.69 14.06 12.24
CA GLU A 198 -14.82 14.19 13.15
C GLU A 198 -16.07 13.56 12.52
N ALA A 199 -16.49 12.40 13.02
CA ALA A 199 -17.72 11.74 12.59
C ALA A 199 -18.94 12.44 13.22
N VAL A 200 -19.69 13.20 12.41
CA VAL A 200 -20.90 13.92 12.86
C VAL A 200 -22.13 13.00 12.82
N SER A 201 -22.24 12.20 11.75
CA SER A 201 -23.28 11.17 11.57
C SER A 201 -22.82 10.10 10.56
N THR A 202 -23.65 9.10 10.25
CA THR A 202 -23.35 8.14 9.16
C THR A 202 -23.27 8.79 7.77
N ASP A 203 -23.87 9.96 7.61
CA ASP A 203 -24.05 10.64 6.33
C ASP A 203 -23.23 11.95 6.27
N GLU A 204 -22.46 12.27 7.32
CA GLU A 204 -21.63 13.48 7.38
C GLU A 204 -20.37 13.26 8.24
N ILE A 205 -19.20 13.46 7.61
CA ILE A 205 -17.90 13.51 8.29
C ILE A 205 -17.23 14.86 8.02
N ARG A 206 -16.45 15.34 8.99
CA ARG A 206 -15.69 16.58 8.87
C ARG A 206 -14.20 16.30 8.98
N LEU A 207 -13.47 16.67 7.94
CA LEU A 207 -12.03 16.63 7.85
C LEU A 207 -11.43 17.89 8.49
N GLN A 208 -10.41 17.72 9.33
CA GLN A 208 -9.68 18.84 9.94
C GLN A 208 -8.17 18.66 9.74
N PRO A 209 -7.46 19.66 9.17
CA PRO A 209 -6.02 19.56 9.01
C PRO A 209 -5.33 19.72 10.36
N ILE A 210 -4.37 18.85 10.66
CA ILE A 210 -3.58 18.87 11.89
C ILE A 210 -2.08 18.92 11.56
N ILE A 211 -1.29 19.25 12.56
CA ILE A 211 0.17 19.16 12.49
C ILE A 211 0.60 18.18 13.56
N GLU A 212 1.19 17.07 13.13
CA GLU A 212 1.64 16.03 14.03
C GLU A 212 2.64 16.57 15.06
N GLY A 213 2.51 16.09 16.30
CA GLY A 213 3.34 16.52 17.42
C GLY A 213 3.10 17.96 17.91
N VAL A 214 2.11 18.68 17.36
CA VAL A 214 1.78 20.07 17.75
C VAL A 214 0.36 20.14 18.30
N ASP A 215 0.23 20.59 19.55
CA ASP A 215 -1.08 20.85 20.14
C ASP A 215 -1.74 22.05 19.43
N GLY A 216 -2.94 21.86 18.85
CA GLY A 216 -3.67 22.93 18.17
C GLY A 216 -3.91 24.18 19.04
N ARG A 217 -3.89 24.05 20.36
CA ARG A 217 -3.98 25.19 21.30
C ARG A 217 -2.76 26.11 21.23
N ASP A 218 -1.60 25.59 20.83
CA ASP A 218 -0.37 26.38 20.69
C ASP A 218 -0.49 27.40 19.55
N PHE A 219 -1.21 27.04 18.49
CA PHE A 219 -1.43 27.89 17.32
C PHE A 219 -2.93 28.08 17.05
N ARG A 220 -3.65 28.76 17.94
CA ARG A 220 -5.09 29.06 17.73
C ARG A 220 -5.41 29.69 16.37
N GLY A 221 -4.50 30.52 15.84
CA GLY A 221 -4.67 31.10 14.50
C GLY A 221 -4.66 30.07 13.36
N PHE A 222 -3.98 28.94 13.55
CA PHE A 222 -3.98 27.79 12.63
C PHE A 222 -5.28 26.99 12.73
N VAL A 223 -5.94 26.97 13.88
CA VAL A 223 -7.23 26.28 14.05
C VAL A 223 -8.38 27.17 13.59
N ASP A 224 -8.49 28.38 14.15
CA ASP A 224 -9.68 29.23 14.04
C ASP A 224 -9.55 30.36 12.99
N GLY A 225 -8.32 30.70 12.60
CA GLY A 225 -8.03 31.84 11.71
C GLY A 225 -7.83 31.43 10.26
N PRO A 226 -7.83 32.36 9.29
CA PRO A 226 -7.60 32.05 7.87
C PRO A 226 -6.22 31.39 7.65
N PRO A 227 -6.05 30.54 6.63
CA PRO A 227 -4.78 29.88 6.35
C PRO A 227 -3.68 30.90 6.05
N LYS A 228 -2.55 30.73 6.72
CA LYS A 228 -1.36 31.58 6.61
C LYS A 228 -0.15 30.70 6.35
N THR A 229 0.86 31.26 5.72
CA THR A 229 2.14 30.59 5.52
C THR A 229 2.97 30.46 6.81
N GLN A 230 2.61 31.23 7.84
CA GLN A 230 3.28 31.20 9.13
C GLN A 230 2.34 31.57 10.28
N TYR A 231 2.57 30.93 11.43
CA TYR A 231 1.88 31.19 12.68
C TYR A 231 2.90 31.41 13.80
N THR A 232 2.61 32.34 14.71
CA THR A 232 3.51 32.67 15.83
C THR A 232 2.80 32.49 17.15
N GLN A 233 3.41 31.72 18.03
CA GLN A 233 3.05 31.58 19.43
C GLN A 233 4.09 32.33 20.28
N PHE A 234 3.62 33.12 21.24
CA PHE A 234 4.48 33.77 22.23
C PHE A 234 4.60 32.87 23.45
N LEU A 235 5.83 32.51 23.83
CA LEU A 235 6.13 31.71 25.01
C LEU A 235 6.51 32.61 26.19
N SER A 236 6.66 32.03 27.38
CA SER A 236 7.22 32.73 28.54
C SER A 236 8.63 33.27 28.26
N GLU A 237 9.04 34.32 28.99
CA GLU A 237 10.38 34.92 28.90
C GLU A 237 10.71 35.59 27.55
N GLY A 238 9.71 35.93 26.74
CA GLY A 238 9.91 36.64 25.46
C GLY A 238 10.43 35.75 24.32
N ARG A 239 10.52 34.43 24.55
CA ARG A 239 10.73 33.45 23.48
C ARG A 239 9.50 33.37 22.60
N ARG A 240 9.70 33.00 21.34
CA ARG A 240 8.61 32.77 20.39
C ARG A 240 8.80 31.44 19.70
N ARG A 241 7.69 30.77 19.40
CA ARG A 241 7.66 29.58 18.56
C ARG A 241 6.93 29.93 17.27
N ARG A 242 7.50 29.57 16.14
CA ARG A 242 6.99 29.87 14.81
C ARG A 242 6.76 28.58 14.06
N LEU A 243 5.52 28.36 13.68
CA LEU A 243 5.18 27.32 12.72
C LEU A 243 5.27 27.95 11.33
N VAL A 244 6.13 27.39 10.49
CA VAL A 244 6.32 27.82 9.10
C VAL A 244 5.91 26.68 8.20
N LEU A 245 4.98 26.93 7.28
CA LEU A 245 4.52 25.92 6.34
C LEU A 245 5.41 25.91 5.09
N ARG A 246 5.64 24.74 4.51
CA ARG A 246 6.29 24.59 3.21
C ARG A 246 5.38 25.11 2.08
N HIS A 247 5.89 25.14 0.86
CA HIS A 247 5.08 25.45 -0.32
C HIS A 247 3.96 24.40 -0.49
N GLY A 248 2.80 24.81 -1.00
CA GLY A 248 1.63 23.93 -1.17
C GLY A 248 0.78 23.76 0.11
N GLN A 249 1.41 23.54 1.27
CA GLN A 249 0.73 23.25 2.53
C GLN A 249 -0.35 24.26 2.95
N ARG A 250 -0.15 25.57 2.72
CA ARG A 250 -1.20 26.58 2.99
C ARG A 250 -2.45 26.34 2.15
N ASP A 251 -2.26 26.03 0.87
CA ASP A 251 -3.34 25.84 -0.09
C ASP A 251 -4.05 24.51 0.17
N ALA A 252 -3.30 23.48 0.59
CA ALA A 252 -3.88 22.23 1.07
C ALA A 252 -4.80 22.43 2.29
N ILE A 253 -4.36 23.23 3.28
CA ILE A 253 -5.20 23.60 4.43
C ILE A 253 -6.46 24.35 3.98
N GLN A 254 -6.34 25.27 3.03
CA GLN A 254 -7.48 25.99 2.48
C GLN A 254 -8.47 25.03 1.82
N HIS A 255 -7.99 24.10 0.98
CA HIS A 255 -8.81 23.09 0.32
C HIS A 255 -9.59 22.24 1.32
N VAL A 256 -8.93 21.72 2.36
CA VAL A 256 -9.64 20.93 3.39
C VAL A 256 -10.66 21.76 4.15
N ARG A 257 -10.42 23.05 4.38
CA ARG A 257 -11.40 23.89 5.07
C ARG A 257 -12.61 24.24 4.21
N GLU A 258 -12.44 24.32 2.90
CA GLU A 258 -13.51 24.60 1.96
C GLU A 258 -14.31 23.34 1.60
N ASN A 259 -13.62 22.20 1.44
CA ASN A 259 -14.19 20.96 0.90
C ASN A 259 -14.22 19.79 1.91
N GLY A 260 -13.76 20.00 3.15
CA GLY A 260 -13.64 18.94 4.15
C GLY A 260 -14.93 18.59 4.88
N ILE A 261 -16.09 19.08 4.44
CA ILE A 261 -17.38 18.59 4.92
C ILE A 261 -17.91 17.61 3.87
N LEU A 262 -17.69 16.32 4.09
CA LEU A 262 -18.15 15.28 3.18
C LEU A 262 -19.54 14.81 3.60
N ARG A 263 -20.43 14.67 2.62
CA ARG A 263 -21.85 14.37 2.86
C ARG A 263 -22.36 13.29 1.93
N GLY A 264 -23.30 12.50 2.43
CA GLY A 264 -23.97 11.48 1.63
C GLY A 264 -22.98 10.48 1.02
N ALA A 265 -23.07 10.28 -0.30
CA ALA A 265 -22.25 9.32 -1.05
C ALA A 265 -20.74 9.64 -1.02
N ASP A 266 -20.33 10.88 -0.68
CA ASP A 266 -18.92 11.23 -0.55
C ASP A 266 -18.27 10.59 0.68
N VAL A 267 -19.05 10.22 1.70
CA VAL A 267 -18.55 9.58 2.92
C VAL A 267 -17.95 8.20 2.62
N PRO A 268 -18.69 7.22 2.07
CA PRO A 268 -18.10 5.93 1.70
C PRO A 268 -17.05 6.07 0.59
N ALA A 269 -17.23 6.98 -0.37
CA ALA A 269 -16.25 7.20 -1.43
C ALA A 269 -14.89 7.69 -0.91
N PHE A 270 -14.87 8.49 0.16
CA PHE A 270 -13.64 8.91 0.82
C PHE A 270 -12.90 7.73 1.47
N PHE A 271 -13.60 6.80 2.10
CA PHE A 271 -12.96 5.63 2.71
C PHE A 271 -12.39 4.66 1.67
N ASP A 272 -13.01 4.57 0.49
CA ASP A 272 -12.48 3.77 -0.62
C ASP A 272 -11.19 4.37 -1.22
N ASN A 273 -11.18 5.70 -1.40
CA ASN A 273 -10.08 6.40 -2.05
C ASN A 273 -9.88 7.81 -1.46
N PRO A 274 -9.20 7.92 -0.30
CA PRO A 274 -8.97 9.21 0.37
C PRO A 274 -8.18 10.20 -0.51
N GLU A 275 -7.23 9.69 -1.32
CA GLU A 275 -6.36 10.49 -2.19
C GLU A 275 -7.15 11.29 -3.24
N ALA A 276 -8.34 10.81 -3.64
CA ALA A 276 -9.20 11.56 -4.57
C ALA A 276 -9.78 12.85 -3.95
N PHE A 277 -9.85 12.94 -2.62
CA PHE A 277 -10.43 14.07 -1.90
C PHE A 277 -9.37 15.01 -1.30
N LEU A 278 -8.15 14.49 -1.10
CA LEU A 278 -7.08 15.17 -0.39
C LEU A 278 -6.00 15.72 -1.34
N PRO A 279 -5.43 16.90 -1.05
CA PRO A 279 -4.23 17.38 -1.73
C PRO A 279 -2.99 16.54 -1.38
N ASP A 280 -2.01 16.50 -2.30
CA ASP A 280 -0.75 15.74 -2.14
C ASP A 280 0.06 16.10 -0.87
N GLU A 281 -0.14 17.30 -0.31
CA GLU A 281 0.55 17.74 0.90
C GLU A 281 -0.03 17.17 2.20
N ILE A 282 -1.17 16.47 2.13
CA ILE A 282 -1.82 15.80 3.26
C ILE A 282 -1.71 14.31 3.07
N GLU A 283 -1.11 13.64 4.05
CA GLU A 283 -1.00 12.19 4.06
C GLU A 283 -1.89 11.62 5.17
N VAL A 284 -2.55 10.51 4.86
CA VAL A 284 -3.28 9.72 5.85
C VAL A 284 -2.43 8.50 6.17
N ASP A 285 -1.65 8.58 7.25
CA ASP A 285 -0.83 7.45 7.69
C ASP A 285 -1.71 6.43 8.44
N LEU A 286 -2.11 5.38 7.74
CA LEU A 286 -2.86 4.26 8.32
C LEU A 286 -1.98 3.33 9.18
N ALA A 287 -0.65 3.49 9.15
CA ALA A 287 0.27 2.65 9.90
C ALA A 287 0.26 2.92 11.42
N GLU A 288 -0.30 4.04 11.87
CA GLU A 288 -0.47 4.35 13.30
C GLU A 288 -1.55 3.50 13.99
N PHE A 289 -2.42 2.83 13.22
CA PHE A 289 -3.41 1.91 13.73
C PHE A 289 -2.85 0.47 13.69
N GLY A 290 -3.09 -0.33 14.74
CA GLY A 290 -2.55 -1.70 14.80
C GLY A 290 -3.02 -2.54 13.60
N GLU A 291 -2.24 -3.54 13.17
CA GLU A 291 -2.47 -4.39 11.97
C GLU A 291 -3.89 -4.98 11.81
N ARG A 292 -4.70 -4.95 12.89
CA ARG A 292 -6.09 -5.46 12.93
C ARG A 292 -7.15 -4.37 12.72
N VAL A 293 -6.77 -3.11 12.71
CA VAL A 293 -7.65 -1.97 12.46
C VAL A 293 -7.51 -1.61 10.99
N ARG A 294 -8.46 -2.07 10.17
CA ARG A 294 -8.49 -1.78 8.72
C ARG A 294 -9.15 -0.44 8.38
N GLY A 295 -9.93 0.14 9.29
CA GLY A 295 -10.56 1.46 9.13
C GLY A 295 -11.76 1.68 10.05
N LEU A 296 -12.32 2.89 10.01
CA LEU A 296 -13.67 3.21 10.49
C LEU A 296 -14.58 3.31 9.27
N VAL A 297 -15.20 2.21 8.88
CA VAL A 297 -16.02 2.14 7.67
C VAL A 297 -17.49 2.34 8.04
N PRO A 298 -18.26 3.19 7.34
CA PRO A 298 -19.71 3.17 7.45
C PRO A 298 -20.24 1.78 7.11
N VAL A 299 -21.43 1.40 7.59
CA VAL A 299 -22.04 0.12 7.18
C VAL A 299 -22.37 0.20 5.69
N VAL A 300 -21.61 -0.51 4.86
CA VAL A 300 -21.84 -0.63 3.43
C VAL A 300 -22.41 -2.02 3.11
N TYR A 301 -23.40 -2.05 2.22
CA TYR A 301 -24.03 -3.23 1.68
C TYR A 301 -23.68 -3.34 0.19
N HIS A 302 -23.48 -4.55 -0.33
CA HIS A 302 -23.45 -4.77 -1.77
C HIS A 302 -24.79 -5.30 -2.26
N SER A 303 -25.27 -4.74 -3.37
CA SER A 303 -26.38 -5.28 -4.12
C SER A 303 -25.88 -6.30 -5.15
N GLN A 304 -26.51 -7.48 -5.17
CA GLN A 304 -26.26 -8.50 -6.19
C GLN A 304 -27.57 -8.95 -6.82
N PRO A 305 -27.88 -8.46 -8.03
CA PRO A 305 -29.02 -8.97 -8.77
C PRO A 305 -28.78 -10.41 -9.21
N TYR A 306 -29.73 -11.29 -8.92
CA TYR A 306 -29.71 -12.70 -9.33
C TYR A 306 -31.12 -13.20 -9.67
N ILE A 307 -31.20 -14.42 -10.18
CA ILE A 307 -32.49 -15.05 -10.50
C ILE A 307 -32.64 -16.30 -9.64
N ALA A 308 -33.53 -16.24 -8.66
CA ALA A 308 -33.81 -17.30 -7.71
C ALA A 308 -34.68 -18.41 -8.35
N VAL A 309 -34.50 -19.66 -7.91
CA VAL A 309 -35.32 -20.80 -8.36
C VAL A 309 -36.01 -21.45 -7.17
N ASP A 310 -37.34 -21.60 -7.24
CA ASP A 310 -38.13 -22.20 -6.14
C ASP A 310 -37.91 -23.72 -6.09
N ARG A 311 -37.13 -24.17 -5.11
CA ARG A 311 -36.83 -25.60 -4.88
C ARG A 311 -37.98 -26.38 -4.23
N THR A 312 -39.01 -25.71 -3.70
CA THR A 312 -40.08 -26.35 -2.91
C THR A 312 -41.22 -26.90 -3.78
N LYS A 313 -41.41 -26.37 -4.98
CA LYS A 313 -42.48 -26.80 -5.89
C LYS A 313 -41.99 -27.93 -6.81
N ARG A 314 -42.53 -29.15 -6.58
CA ARG A 314 -42.26 -30.42 -7.30
C ARG A 314 -42.39 -30.39 -8.85
N ARG A 315 -42.66 -29.26 -9.51
CA ARG A 315 -42.88 -29.16 -10.96
C ARG A 315 -42.18 -27.99 -11.68
N GLY A 316 -41.36 -27.17 -11.01
CA GLY A 316 -40.87 -25.92 -11.61
C GLY A 316 -39.38 -25.64 -11.40
N TRP A 317 -38.48 -26.52 -11.83
CA TRP A 317 -37.03 -26.21 -11.89
C TRP A 317 -36.68 -25.00 -12.79
N PHE A 318 -37.63 -24.51 -13.58
CA PHE A 318 -37.45 -23.42 -14.55
C PHE A 318 -38.41 -22.25 -14.31
N ASP A 319 -39.10 -22.24 -13.17
CA ASP A 319 -39.87 -21.07 -12.73
C ASP A 319 -38.94 -20.24 -11.84
N ALA A 320 -38.32 -19.24 -12.46
CA ALA A 320 -37.28 -18.42 -11.84
C ALA A 320 -37.82 -17.00 -11.55
N TRP A 321 -37.34 -16.37 -10.49
CA TRP A 321 -37.81 -15.06 -10.03
C TRP A 321 -36.61 -14.12 -9.85
N PRO A 322 -36.58 -12.96 -10.53
CA PRO A 322 -35.56 -11.95 -10.31
C PRO A 322 -35.61 -11.46 -8.86
N GLN A 323 -34.49 -11.48 -8.18
CA GLN A 323 -34.32 -10.98 -6.82
C GLN A 323 -32.99 -10.25 -6.71
N VAL A 324 -32.87 -9.37 -5.72
CA VAL A 324 -31.61 -8.70 -5.41
C VAL A 324 -31.19 -9.10 -4.01
N GLY A 325 -30.10 -9.85 -3.93
CA GLY A 325 -29.48 -10.21 -2.67
C GLY A 325 -28.72 -9.02 -2.13
N VAL A 326 -28.92 -8.70 -0.86
CA VAL A 326 -28.17 -7.67 -0.16
C VAL A 326 -27.31 -8.34 0.89
N THR A 327 -26.00 -8.16 0.74
CA THR A 327 -25.00 -8.71 1.66
C THR A 327 -24.28 -7.55 2.32
N ARG A 328 -24.10 -7.61 3.65
CA ARG A 328 -23.29 -6.63 4.35
C ARG A 328 -21.82 -6.91 4.08
N VAL A 329 -21.03 -5.85 3.93
CA VAL A 329 -19.58 -5.98 3.86
C VAL A 329 -19.08 -6.35 5.27
N ASP A 330 -18.77 -7.63 5.48
CA ASP A 330 -18.07 -8.09 6.67
C ASP A 330 -16.57 -8.20 6.36
N ASP A 331 -15.76 -7.37 7.03
CA ASP A 331 -14.29 -7.41 6.94
C ASP A 331 -13.73 -8.62 7.72
N GLY A 332 -13.89 -9.81 7.13
CA GLY A 332 -13.13 -10.99 7.50
C GLY A 332 -11.65 -10.88 7.05
N PRO A 333 -10.72 -11.61 7.69
CA PRO A 333 -9.28 -11.51 7.42
C PRO A 333 -8.85 -11.76 5.97
N ASP A 334 -9.69 -12.39 5.14
CA ASP A 334 -9.35 -12.85 3.79
C ASP A 334 -9.93 -11.97 2.66
N ALA A 335 -10.13 -10.67 2.87
CA ALA A 335 -10.76 -9.74 1.92
C ALA A 335 -9.82 -9.04 0.94
N ASP A 336 -8.63 -9.60 0.68
CA ASP A 336 -7.71 -9.09 -0.32
C ASP A 336 -8.12 -9.53 -1.73
N ASP A 337 -9.28 -9.08 -2.21
CA ASP A 337 -9.56 -9.06 -3.64
C ASP A 337 -10.62 -7.99 -3.99
N HIS A 338 -10.17 -6.78 -4.27
CA HIS A 338 -11.01 -5.67 -4.76
C HIS A 338 -11.53 -5.88 -6.21
N SER A 339 -11.74 -7.12 -6.67
CA SER A 339 -12.10 -7.36 -8.07
C SER A 339 -13.09 -8.49 -8.36
N SER A 340 -13.59 -9.21 -7.35
CA SER A 340 -14.66 -10.17 -7.59
C SER A 340 -15.76 -10.01 -6.55
N ALA A 341 -16.94 -9.64 -7.03
CA ALA A 341 -18.18 -9.80 -6.30
C ALA A 341 -18.22 -11.25 -5.79
N ARG A 342 -17.96 -11.47 -4.50
CA ARG A 342 -18.18 -12.78 -3.88
C ARG A 342 -19.64 -13.12 -4.09
N HIS A 343 -19.93 -14.17 -4.84
CA HIS A 343 -21.28 -14.72 -4.81
C HIS A 343 -21.56 -15.12 -3.36
N PRO A 344 -22.67 -14.69 -2.73
CA PRO A 344 -23.05 -15.22 -1.43
C PRO A 344 -23.18 -16.73 -1.59
N ALA A 345 -22.40 -17.48 -0.82
CA ALA A 345 -22.26 -18.93 -0.92
C ALA A 345 -23.57 -19.65 -0.54
N SER A 346 -24.50 -18.95 0.12
CA SER A 346 -25.79 -19.47 0.57
C SER A 346 -26.82 -18.38 0.88
N GLU A 347 -28.12 -18.73 0.86
CA GLU A 347 -29.23 -17.87 1.34
C GLU A 347 -29.02 -17.37 2.79
N SER A 348 -28.20 -18.05 3.59
CA SER A 348 -27.89 -17.64 4.97
C SER A 348 -26.89 -16.49 5.11
N GLU A 349 -26.19 -16.10 4.04
CA GLU A 349 -25.28 -14.94 4.03
C GLU A 349 -26.00 -13.65 3.62
N LEU A 350 -27.19 -13.75 3.02
CA LEU A 350 -28.01 -12.61 2.69
C LEU A 350 -28.59 -11.99 3.97
N GLU A 351 -28.30 -10.71 4.20
CA GLU A 351 -28.97 -9.98 5.28
C GLU A 351 -30.42 -9.68 4.93
N THR A 352 -30.72 -9.46 3.65
CA THR A 352 -32.06 -9.25 3.15
C THR A 352 -32.14 -9.48 1.63
N GLU A 353 -33.37 -9.68 1.14
CA GLU A 353 -33.69 -9.65 -0.28
C GLU A 353 -34.49 -8.39 -0.60
N LEU A 354 -34.25 -7.79 -1.76
CA LEU A 354 -35.01 -6.68 -2.31
C LEU A 354 -35.76 -7.12 -3.56
N MET A 355 -36.95 -6.55 -3.75
CA MET A 355 -37.72 -6.73 -4.97
C MET A 355 -37.14 -5.87 -6.11
N PRO A 356 -37.30 -6.27 -7.38
CA PRO A 356 -36.77 -5.50 -8.53
C PRO A 356 -37.27 -4.04 -8.57
N GLU A 357 -38.46 -3.77 -8.06
CA GLU A 357 -39.03 -2.42 -7.97
C GLU A 357 -38.32 -1.56 -6.92
N GLU A 358 -38.07 -2.09 -5.73
CA GLU A 358 -37.32 -1.40 -4.66
C GLU A 358 -35.87 -1.14 -5.10
N PHE A 359 -35.26 -2.11 -5.80
CA PHE A 359 -33.93 -1.93 -6.35
C PHE A 359 -33.89 -0.87 -7.45
N ARG A 360 -34.95 -0.75 -8.27
CA ARG A 360 -35.05 0.30 -9.31
C ARG A 360 -34.99 1.70 -8.69
N GLU A 361 -35.67 1.94 -7.57
CA GLU A 361 -35.63 3.23 -6.87
C GLU A 361 -34.21 3.59 -6.42
N LEU A 362 -33.47 2.61 -5.89
CA LEU A 362 -32.06 2.81 -5.48
C LEU A 362 -31.14 3.08 -6.67
N VAL A 363 -31.36 2.39 -7.80
CA VAL A 363 -30.59 2.63 -9.04
C VAL A 363 -30.85 4.04 -9.58
N GLU A 364 -32.11 4.48 -9.58
CA GLU A 364 -32.49 5.84 -10.00
C GLU A 364 -31.86 6.92 -9.11
N GLU A 365 -31.75 6.68 -7.79
CA GLU A 365 -31.04 7.57 -6.86
C GLU A 365 -29.54 7.69 -7.20
N VAL A 366 -28.88 6.57 -7.49
CA VAL A 366 -27.46 6.54 -7.89
C VAL A 366 -27.26 7.23 -9.24
N GLU A 367 -28.16 7.02 -10.20
CA GLU A 367 -28.09 7.67 -11.51
C GLU A 367 -28.33 9.18 -11.43
N ALA A 368 -29.26 9.64 -10.57
CA ALA A 368 -29.54 11.05 -10.36
C ALA A 368 -28.38 11.79 -9.68
N THR A 369 -27.69 11.12 -8.76
CA THR A 369 -26.50 11.67 -8.07
C THR A 369 -25.23 11.51 -8.89
N GLY A 370 -25.21 10.62 -9.89
CA GLY A 370 -24.03 10.28 -10.69
C GLY A 370 -22.97 9.48 -9.93
N GLY A 371 -23.33 8.91 -8.77
CA GLY A 371 -22.42 8.21 -7.87
C GLY A 371 -22.40 6.69 -8.04
N ARG A 372 -21.92 5.98 -7.01
CA ARG A 372 -21.98 4.49 -6.89
C ARG A 372 -22.79 4.01 -5.69
N TYR A 373 -23.22 4.93 -4.82
CA TYR A 373 -23.81 4.63 -3.52
C TYR A 373 -25.20 5.27 -3.38
N ALA A 374 -26.16 4.52 -2.84
CA ALA A 374 -27.49 5.00 -2.44
C ALA A 374 -27.74 4.77 -0.94
N ARG A 375 -28.66 5.55 -0.36
CA ARG A 375 -29.00 5.39 1.06
C ARG A 375 -29.81 4.12 1.27
N PHE A 376 -29.36 3.24 2.19
CA PHE A 376 -30.05 1.99 2.47
C PHE A 376 -30.08 1.67 3.97
N ARG A 377 -31.27 1.72 4.56
CA ARG A 377 -31.50 1.54 6.01
C ARG A 377 -30.62 2.51 6.81
N ASP A 378 -29.84 1.98 7.76
CA ASP A 378 -28.89 2.74 8.57
C ASP A 378 -27.51 2.88 7.91
N GLY A 379 -27.29 2.32 6.70
CA GLY A 379 -26.03 2.36 5.96
C GLY A 379 -26.14 2.79 4.49
N TRP A 380 -25.16 2.38 3.69
CA TRP A 380 -25.04 2.68 2.26
C TRP A 380 -25.10 1.40 1.45
N ILE A 381 -25.68 1.42 0.25
CA ILE A 381 -25.63 0.29 -0.67
C ILE A 381 -24.84 0.66 -1.92
N GLU A 382 -23.85 -0.15 -2.28
CA GLU A 382 -23.13 -0.01 -3.55
C GLU A 382 -23.92 -0.65 -4.69
N ILE A 383 -24.00 0.07 -5.81
CA ILE A 383 -24.71 -0.35 -7.01
C ILE A 383 -23.75 -0.30 -8.21
N ASP A 384 -23.43 -1.47 -8.76
CA ASP A 384 -22.81 -1.58 -10.08
C ASP A 384 -23.85 -1.21 -11.15
N GLN A 385 -23.73 0.01 -11.68
CA GLN A 385 -24.70 0.56 -12.64
C GLN A 385 -24.83 -0.30 -13.90
N GLU A 386 -23.75 -0.92 -14.39
CA GLU A 386 -23.82 -1.75 -15.60
C GLU A 386 -24.59 -3.05 -15.33
N ARG A 387 -24.30 -3.71 -14.21
CA ARG A 387 -25.02 -4.93 -13.82
C ARG A 387 -26.48 -4.62 -13.47
N ALA A 388 -26.71 -3.52 -12.75
CA ALA A 388 -28.05 -3.09 -12.36
C ALA A 388 -28.92 -2.80 -13.59
N ARG A 389 -28.41 -2.06 -14.58
CA ARG A 389 -29.13 -1.80 -15.83
C ARG A 389 -29.44 -3.08 -16.59
N ARG A 390 -28.46 -3.97 -16.79
CA ARG A 390 -28.69 -5.27 -17.46
C ARG A 390 -29.76 -6.10 -16.77
N PHE A 391 -29.79 -6.08 -15.44
CA PHE A 391 -30.80 -6.78 -14.65
C PHE A 391 -32.19 -6.13 -14.78
N LEU A 392 -32.28 -4.80 -14.72
CA LEU A 392 -33.55 -4.09 -14.88
C LEU A 392 -34.11 -4.25 -16.29
N ASP A 393 -33.27 -4.14 -17.32
CA ASP A 393 -33.64 -4.41 -18.72
C ASP A 393 -34.20 -5.84 -18.87
N PHE A 394 -33.51 -6.83 -18.28
CA PHE A 394 -33.98 -8.21 -18.25
C PHE A 394 -35.36 -8.36 -17.59
N CYS A 395 -35.58 -7.64 -16.49
CA CYS A 395 -36.84 -7.64 -15.77
C CYS A 395 -37.96 -6.97 -16.59
N ASP A 396 -37.65 -5.93 -17.36
CA ASP A 396 -38.60 -5.20 -18.20
C ASP A 396 -38.99 -5.99 -19.45
N ASP A 397 -38.06 -6.76 -20.02
CA ASP A 397 -38.32 -7.72 -21.10
C ASP A 397 -39.22 -8.90 -20.66
N HIS A 398 -39.36 -9.12 -19.34
CA HIS A 398 -40.16 -10.21 -18.76
C HIS A 398 -41.18 -9.70 -17.71
N PRO A 399 -42.20 -8.92 -18.11
CA PRO A 399 -43.06 -8.16 -17.19
C PRO A 399 -44.14 -8.99 -16.47
N ALA A 400 -44.24 -10.29 -16.70
CA ALA A 400 -45.31 -11.12 -16.13
C ALA A 400 -45.07 -11.42 -14.65
N ALA A 401 -45.80 -10.73 -13.77
CA ALA A 401 -45.80 -10.96 -12.33
C ALA A 401 -46.94 -11.88 -11.86
N ASP A 402 -46.73 -12.63 -10.78
CA ASP A 402 -47.78 -13.32 -10.05
C ASP A 402 -48.49 -12.41 -9.03
N ASP A 403 -49.52 -12.92 -8.35
CA ASP A 403 -50.31 -12.16 -7.37
C ASP A 403 -49.50 -11.65 -6.17
N ASP A 404 -48.30 -12.21 -5.92
CA ASP A 404 -47.37 -11.81 -4.86
C ASP A 404 -46.31 -10.80 -5.36
N GLY A 405 -46.45 -10.29 -6.59
CA GLY A 405 -45.54 -9.32 -7.20
C GLY A 405 -44.21 -9.90 -7.67
N ARG A 406 -44.03 -11.22 -7.63
CA ARG A 406 -42.83 -11.88 -8.11
C ARG A 406 -42.92 -11.98 -9.64
N ARG A 407 -41.84 -11.77 -10.39
CA ARG A 407 -41.81 -11.89 -11.87
C ARG A 407 -41.40 -13.29 -12.32
N ARG A 408 -42.27 -14.04 -13.01
CA ARG A 408 -41.97 -15.43 -13.37
C ARG A 408 -41.25 -15.48 -14.72
N VAL A 409 -40.00 -15.91 -14.73
CA VAL A 409 -39.21 -16.06 -15.95
C VAL A 409 -38.99 -17.53 -16.28
N SER A 410 -39.20 -17.88 -17.54
CA SER A 410 -38.88 -19.20 -18.07
C SER A 410 -37.39 -19.27 -18.40
N ALA A 411 -36.66 -20.22 -17.81
CA ALA A 411 -35.22 -20.38 -18.03
C ALA A 411 -34.84 -20.59 -19.53
N ALA A 412 -35.75 -21.17 -20.32
CA ALA A 412 -35.56 -21.36 -21.76
C ALA A 412 -35.61 -20.04 -22.56
N SER A 413 -36.37 -19.05 -22.08
CA SER A 413 -36.46 -17.72 -22.71
C SER A 413 -35.27 -16.83 -22.34
N ALA A 414 -34.68 -17.08 -21.17
CA ALA A 414 -33.70 -16.20 -20.54
C ALA A 414 -32.22 -16.62 -20.73
N GLN A 415 -31.94 -17.68 -21.49
CA GLN A 415 -30.58 -18.21 -21.74
C GLN A 415 -29.72 -18.36 -20.47
N LEU A 416 -30.34 -18.74 -19.34
CA LEU A 416 -29.65 -18.84 -18.06
C LEU A 416 -28.75 -20.07 -18.03
N VAL A 417 -27.54 -19.90 -17.52
CA VAL A 417 -26.60 -20.99 -17.22
C VAL A 417 -26.72 -21.32 -15.74
N LEU A 418 -26.55 -22.59 -15.39
CA LEU A 418 -26.47 -23.00 -13.99
C LEU A 418 -25.18 -22.47 -13.39
N ASP A 419 -25.32 -21.63 -12.38
CA ASP A 419 -24.22 -21.27 -11.51
C ASP A 419 -23.94 -22.44 -10.55
N VAL A 420 -22.70 -22.93 -10.54
CA VAL A 420 -22.30 -24.11 -9.78
C VAL A 420 -21.29 -23.67 -8.74
N ILE A 421 -21.66 -23.83 -7.47
CA ILE A 421 -20.81 -23.49 -6.32
C ILE A 421 -19.51 -24.30 -6.40
N PRO A 422 -18.33 -23.65 -6.47
CA PRO A 422 -17.05 -24.34 -6.48
C PRO A 422 -16.59 -24.70 -5.06
N ASN A 423 -16.56 -26.00 -4.72
CA ASN A 423 -16.00 -26.51 -3.45
C ASN A 423 -14.45 -26.66 -3.50
N THR A 424 -13.73 -25.80 -4.24
CA THR A 424 -12.27 -25.93 -4.42
C THR A 424 -11.48 -25.36 -3.25
N ASP A 425 -11.89 -24.20 -2.75
CA ASP A 425 -11.13 -23.40 -1.79
C ASP A 425 -11.80 -23.35 -0.41
N ALA A 426 -13.14 -23.41 -0.37
CA ALA A 426 -13.94 -23.54 0.85
C ALA A 426 -14.98 -24.67 0.70
N LEU A 427 -15.26 -25.38 1.79
CA LEU A 427 -16.25 -26.46 1.82
C LEU A 427 -17.65 -25.85 2.06
N GLU A 428 -18.31 -25.43 1.00
CA GLU A 428 -19.58 -24.69 1.07
C GLU A 428 -20.81 -25.62 1.08
N TYR A 429 -20.67 -26.85 0.58
CA TYR A 429 -21.74 -27.84 0.57
C TYR A 429 -21.32 -29.17 1.23
N VAL A 430 -22.06 -29.58 2.26
CA VAL A 430 -21.90 -30.85 2.96
C VAL A 430 -23.25 -31.58 3.00
N GLU A 431 -23.34 -32.76 2.37
CA GLU A 431 -24.49 -33.65 2.58
C GLU A 431 -24.54 -34.13 4.03
N PRO A 432 -25.74 -34.30 4.63
CA PRO A 432 -25.86 -34.74 6.01
C PRO A 432 -25.14 -36.07 6.23
N ASP A 433 -24.30 -36.08 7.27
CA ASP A 433 -23.43 -37.20 7.67
C ASP A 433 -24.19 -38.53 7.62
N VAL A 434 -23.82 -39.39 6.66
CA VAL A 434 -24.31 -40.77 6.57
C VAL A 434 -23.56 -41.62 7.60
N GLY A 435 -23.65 -41.20 8.86
CA GLY A 435 -23.26 -41.90 10.06
C GLY A 435 -21.79 -42.31 10.15
N SER A 436 -21.10 -41.79 11.16
CA SER A 436 -19.90 -42.38 11.79
C SER A 436 -20.15 -43.78 12.41
N ALA A 437 -20.79 -44.69 11.67
CA ALA A 437 -20.85 -46.08 12.04
C ALA A 437 -19.41 -46.64 12.05
N PRO A 438 -19.05 -47.46 13.06
CA PRO A 438 -17.74 -48.09 13.09
C PRO A 438 -17.51 -48.87 11.79
N PHE A 439 -16.30 -48.76 11.24
CA PHE A 439 -15.92 -49.40 9.99
C PHE A 439 -16.32 -50.89 10.05
N PRO A 440 -17.21 -51.37 9.16
CA PRO A 440 -17.80 -52.69 9.34
C PRO A 440 -16.82 -53.79 9.01
N ASP A 441 -17.14 -54.99 9.50
CA ASP A 441 -16.37 -56.18 9.19
C ASP A 441 -16.50 -56.52 7.70
N LEU A 442 -15.49 -56.14 6.93
CA LEU A 442 -15.43 -56.34 5.49
C LEU A 442 -15.47 -57.84 5.10
N ARG A 443 -15.17 -58.77 6.02
CA ARG A 443 -15.19 -60.22 5.75
C ARG A 443 -16.58 -60.76 5.40
N GLN A 444 -17.64 -60.01 5.71
CA GLN A 444 -19.00 -60.36 5.31
C GLN A 444 -19.23 -60.32 3.78
N TYR A 445 -18.36 -59.63 3.04
CA TYR A 445 -18.46 -59.57 1.58
C TYR A 445 -17.61 -60.67 0.95
N GLU A 446 -18.28 -61.74 0.52
CA GLU A 446 -17.64 -62.84 -0.18
C GLU A 446 -17.17 -62.42 -1.59
N LEU A 447 -16.09 -63.06 -2.04
CA LEU A 447 -15.58 -62.87 -3.40
C LEU A 447 -16.57 -63.46 -4.43
N PRO A 448 -16.69 -62.86 -5.62
CA PRO A 448 -17.60 -63.37 -6.62
C PRO A 448 -17.07 -64.69 -7.18
N GLY A 449 -17.88 -65.76 -7.12
CA GLY A 449 -17.51 -67.07 -7.68
C GLY A 449 -17.33 -67.07 -9.21
N SER A 450 -17.78 -66.02 -9.91
CA SER A 450 -17.54 -65.80 -11.35
C SER A 450 -16.16 -65.24 -11.66
N LEU A 451 -15.40 -64.79 -10.65
CA LEU A 451 -14.08 -64.21 -10.85
C LEU A 451 -13.06 -65.30 -11.19
N GLN A 452 -12.61 -65.33 -12.44
CA GLN A 452 -11.55 -66.22 -12.90
C GLN A 452 -10.15 -65.61 -12.63
N ALA A 453 -9.90 -65.22 -11.39
CA ALA A 453 -8.63 -64.68 -10.96
C ALA A 453 -8.43 -64.91 -9.44
N THR A 454 -7.18 -65.06 -9.02
CA THR A 454 -6.82 -65.08 -7.59
C THR A 454 -6.39 -63.69 -7.18
N LEU A 455 -7.12 -63.07 -6.26
CA LEU A 455 -6.76 -61.76 -5.71
C LEU A 455 -5.69 -61.92 -4.64
N PHE A 456 -4.79 -60.94 -4.54
CA PHE A 456 -3.89 -60.83 -3.38
C PHE A 456 -4.67 -60.36 -2.15
N PRO A 457 -4.18 -60.61 -0.92
CA PRO A 457 -4.88 -60.23 0.31
C PRO A 457 -5.28 -58.74 0.37
N HIS A 458 -4.44 -57.82 -0.12
CA HIS A 458 -4.79 -56.39 -0.17
C HIS A 458 -5.87 -56.06 -1.20
N GLN A 459 -5.90 -56.79 -2.32
CA GLN A 459 -6.92 -56.62 -3.36
C GLN A 459 -8.29 -57.13 -2.90
N GLU A 460 -8.31 -58.19 -2.09
CA GLU A 460 -9.55 -58.65 -1.45
C GLU A 460 -10.12 -57.58 -0.51
N VAL A 461 -9.26 -56.90 0.26
CA VAL A 461 -9.67 -55.79 1.13
C VAL A 461 -10.26 -54.65 0.30
N GLY A 462 -9.59 -54.23 -0.79
CA GLY A 462 -10.09 -53.19 -1.68
C GLY A 462 -11.44 -53.52 -2.33
N TYR A 463 -11.62 -54.76 -2.80
CA TYR A 463 -12.91 -55.25 -3.30
C TYR A 463 -14.01 -55.20 -2.22
N ARG A 464 -13.74 -55.70 -1.01
CA ARG A 464 -14.72 -55.74 0.09
C ARG A 464 -15.09 -54.33 0.56
N TRP A 465 -14.12 -53.42 0.55
CA TRP A 465 -14.37 -52.01 0.84
C TRP A 465 -15.29 -51.37 -0.20
N MET A 466 -15.06 -51.58 -1.51
CA MET A 466 -15.97 -51.10 -2.55
C MET A 466 -17.38 -51.71 -2.43
N ARG A 467 -17.48 -53.00 -2.07
CA ARG A 467 -18.77 -53.66 -1.78
C ARG A 467 -19.49 -52.99 -0.61
N HIS A 468 -18.75 -52.61 0.43
CA HIS A 468 -19.31 -51.89 1.56
C HIS A 468 -19.84 -50.51 1.16
N LEU A 469 -19.05 -49.71 0.46
CA LEU A 469 -19.47 -48.37 0.00
C LEU A 469 -20.74 -48.44 -0.84
N HIS A 470 -20.80 -49.40 -1.76
CA HIS A 470 -22.00 -49.63 -2.58
C HIS A 470 -23.22 -50.02 -1.72
N ALA A 471 -23.05 -50.89 -0.72
CA ALA A 471 -24.13 -51.25 0.20
C ALA A 471 -24.62 -50.05 1.04
N SER A 472 -23.70 -49.15 1.41
CA SER A 472 -23.99 -47.91 2.14
C SER A 472 -24.50 -46.77 1.27
N ARG A 473 -24.58 -46.95 -0.06
CA ARG A 473 -24.89 -45.89 -1.05
C ARG A 473 -23.93 -44.70 -0.99
N CYS A 474 -22.70 -44.93 -0.57
CA CYS A 474 -21.65 -43.92 -0.56
C CYS A 474 -20.77 -44.08 -1.81
N GLY A 475 -20.34 -42.94 -2.36
CA GLY A 475 -19.23 -42.92 -3.32
C GLY A 475 -17.90 -43.20 -2.62
N GLY A 476 -16.85 -43.46 -3.39
CA GLY A 476 -15.50 -43.57 -2.86
C GLY A 476 -14.43 -43.49 -3.93
N LEU A 477 -13.25 -43.02 -3.53
CA LEU A 477 -12.07 -42.91 -4.40
C LEU A 477 -11.12 -44.08 -4.10
N LEU A 478 -10.98 -45.01 -5.05
CA LEU A 478 -10.00 -46.10 -4.94
C LEU A 478 -8.60 -45.58 -5.36
N ALA A 479 -7.82 -45.13 -4.38
CA ALA A 479 -6.54 -44.46 -4.58
C ALA A 479 -5.30 -45.28 -4.18
N ASP A 480 -5.33 -46.62 -4.33
CA ASP A 480 -4.14 -47.46 -4.13
C ASP A 480 -2.97 -47.01 -5.04
N ASP A 481 -1.73 -47.32 -4.66
CA ASP A 481 -0.55 -47.05 -5.49
C ASP A 481 -0.62 -47.67 -6.90
N MET A 482 0.12 -47.07 -7.82
CA MET A 482 0.24 -47.58 -9.19
C MET A 482 0.83 -49.00 -9.19
N GLY A 483 0.23 -49.91 -9.96
CA GLY A 483 0.69 -51.30 -10.07
C GLY A 483 0.10 -52.29 -9.05
N LEU A 484 -0.65 -51.83 -8.02
CA LEU A 484 -1.28 -52.72 -7.03
C LEU A 484 -2.52 -53.49 -7.53
N GLY A 485 -2.91 -53.27 -8.78
CA GLY A 485 -4.01 -54.00 -9.42
C GLY A 485 -5.41 -53.43 -9.15
N LYS A 486 -5.57 -52.11 -9.05
CA LYS A 486 -6.88 -51.44 -8.95
C LYS A 486 -7.89 -51.93 -10.00
N THR A 487 -7.42 -52.17 -11.23
CA THR A 487 -8.25 -52.69 -12.32
C THR A 487 -8.83 -54.06 -11.99
N VAL A 488 -8.04 -54.99 -11.42
CA VAL A 488 -8.55 -56.33 -11.08
C VAL A 488 -9.51 -56.27 -9.89
N GLN A 489 -9.28 -55.36 -8.94
CA GLN A 489 -10.21 -55.09 -7.84
C GLN A 489 -11.56 -54.56 -8.35
N LEU A 490 -11.54 -53.63 -9.32
CA LEU A 490 -12.74 -53.09 -9.95
C LEU A 490 -13.49 -54.15 -10.78
N ILE A 491 -12.76 -55.00 -11.52
CA ILE A 491 -13.35 -56.12 -12.26
C ILE A 491 -14.01 -57.11 -11.29
N ALA A 492 -13.37 -57.43 -10.16
CA ALA A 492 -13.97 -58.26 -9.12
C ALA A 492 -15.26 -57.63 -8.59
N PHE A 493 -15.26 -56.32 -8.33
CA PHE A 493 -16.44 -55.59 -7.87
C PHE A 493 -17.60 -55.67 -8.88
N MET A 494 -17.34 -55.41 -10.16
CA MET A 494 -18.36 -55.51 -11.23
C MET A 494 -18.86 -56.95 -11.45
N SER A 495 -17.97 -57.94 -11.32
CA SER A 495 -18.31 -59.36 -11.48
C SER A 495 -19.31 -59.83 -10.43
N HIS A 496 -19.27 -59.22 -9.24
CA HIS A 496 -20.27 -59.43 -8.20
C HIS A 496 -21.65 -58.89 -8.61
N SER A 497 -21.73 -57.63 -9.05
CA SER A 497 -23.01 -56.98 -9.38
C SER A 497 -23.77 -57.69 -10.51
N THR A 498 -23.05 -58.41 -11.37
CA THR A 498 -23.63 -59.21 -12.46
C THR A 498 -24.37 -60.47 -11.96
N ILE A 499 -24.06 -60.96 -10.75
CA ILE A 499 -24.70 -62.14 -10.14
C ILE A 499 -25.97 -61.75 -9.36
N GLU A 500 -25.97 -60.59 -8.69
CA GLU A 500 -27.12 -60.13 -7.89
C GLU A 500 -28.32 -59.70 -8.75
N THR A 501 -28.11 -59.42 -10.04
CA THR A 501 -29.19 -59.07 -10.97
C THR A 501 -29.14 -59.95 -12.22
N ASN A 502 -30.03 -60.94 -12.32
CA ASN A 502 -30.20 -61.79 -13.51
C ASN A 502 -30.86 -61.02 -14.68
N SER A 503 -30.42 -59.78 -14.95
CA SER A 503 -31.07 -58.86 -15.88
C SER A 503 -30.11 -57.83 -16.48
N GLY A 504 -29.16 -58.29 -17.32
CA GLY A 504 -28.43 -57.49 -18.33
C GLY A 504 -27.64 -56.26 -17.83
N PRO A 505 -26.82 -55.62 -18.68
CA PRO A 505 -26.08 -54.42 -18.30
C PRO A 505 -27.05 -53.25 -18.14
N ARG A 506 -27.50 -52.97 -16.92
CA ARG A 506 -28.18 -51.72 -16.60
C ARG A 506 -27.14 -50.64 -16.41
N CYS A 507 -27.22 -49.59 -17.23
CA CYS A 507 -26.42 -48.39 -17.12
C CYS A 507 -26.55 -47.80 -15.71
N TRP A 508 -25.42 -47.56 -15.03
CA TRP A 508 -25.32 -47.10 -13.64
C TRP A 508 -25.96 -45.72 -13.39
N TRP A 509 -26.31 -44.97 -14.45
CA TRP A 509 -26.81 -43.59 -14.37
C TRP A 509 -28.29 -43.44 -13.98
N SER A 510 -29.09 -44.50 -13.93
CA SER A 510 -30.56 -44.35 -13.82
C SER A 510 -31.15 -44.43 -12.41
N ARG A 511 -30.36 -44.34 -11.33
CA ARG A 511 -30.87 -44.54 -9.95
C ARG A 511 -30.36 -43.57 -8.87
N CYS A 512 -29.93 -42.36 -9.24
CA CYS A 512 -29.99 -41.22 -8.33
C CYS A 512 -31.38 -40.59 -8.44
N ARG A 513 -32.26 -40.89 -7.48
CA ARG A 513 -33.59 -40.30 -7.31
C ARG A 513 -33.78 -39.90 -5.88
#